data_AF-A0A9N9PA11-F1
#
_entry.id   AF-A0A9N9PA11-F1
#
_cell.length_a   1.000
_cell.length_b   1.000
_cell.length_c   1.000
_cell.angle_alpha   90.00
_cell.angle_beta   90.00
_cell.angle_gamma   90.00
#
_symmetry.space_group_name_H-M   'P 1'
#
loop_
_entity.id
_entity.type
_entity.pdbx_description
1 polymer ?
#
loop_
_entity_poly.entity_id
_entity_poly.type
_entity_poly.pdbx_seq_one_letter_code
_entity_poly.pdbx_strand_id
1 'polypeptide(L)'
;MTIEVPQNHLEYNLNKHLCFVRKALAEEIQKQHYEKFPYWPTEEETQESDVKILINGVYKSGNNFYIIWNYIGWIKVKDYVSSENKYNASFEGKPDIKLVIFNFEKLQALEIQHKKNIKKC
;
A
#
# COMPACT_ATOMS: atom_id res chain seq x y z
N MET A 1 8.01 8.41 -12.68
CA MET A 1 7.89 9.59 -11.78
C MET A 1 8.79 9.30 -10.60
N THR A 2 9.93 9.98 -10.55
CA THR A 2 11.00 9.74 -9.58
C THR A 2 10.60 10.40 -8.26
N ILE A 3 10.58 9.64 -7.17
CA ILE A 3 10.33 10.18 -5.83
C ILE A 3 11.68 10.72 -5.34
N GLU A 4 11.80 12.04 -5.22
CA GLU A 4 12.95 12.66 -4.58
C GLU A 4 12.86 12.45 -3.06
N VAL A 5 13.63 11.47 -2.56
CA VAL A 5 13.80 11.26 -1.12
C VAL A 5 14.90 12.20 -0.65
N PRO A 6 14.64 13.11 0.31
CA PRO A 6 15.66 14.04 0.81
C PRO A 6 16.82 13.25 1.42
N GLN A 7 18.04 13.46 0.91
CA GLN A 7 19.24 12.66 1.21
C GLN A 7 19.77 12.76 2.65
N ASN A 8 19.21 13.61 3.51
CA ASN A 8 19.76 13.84 4.84
C ASN A 8 18.81 13.31 5.91
N HIS A 9 19.08 12.08 6.35
CA HIS A 9 19.03 11.53 7.72
C HIS A 9 18.70 10.03 7.67
N LEU A 10 19.73 9.20 7.88
CA LEU A 10 19.67 7.76 8.21
C LEU A 10 18.77 6.93 7.29
N GLU A 11 19.35 6.41 6.20
CA GLU A 11 18.82 5.34 5.32
C GLU A 11 17.34 4.99 5.53
N TYR A 12 16.45 5.89 5.08
CA TYR A 12 15.02 5.62 5.07
C TYR A 12 14.78 4.47 4.08
N ASN A 13 14.67 3.24 4.60
CA ASN A 13 14.45 2.06 3.79
C ASN A 13 12.96 2.00 3.39
N LEU A 14 12.61 2.81 2.39
CA LEU A 14 11.29 2.88 1.78
C LEU A 14 10.80 1.47 1.39
N ASN A 15 11.70 0.58 0.93
CA ASN A 15 11.35 -0.79 0.55
C ASN A 15 10.81 -1.62 1.72
N LYS A 16 11.36 -1.48 2.93
CA LYS A 16 10.85 -2.16 4.13
C LYS A 16 9.44 -1.68 4.49
N HIS A 17 9.18 -0.40 4.33
CA HIS A 17 7.88 0.21 4.61
C HIS A 17 6.81 -0.16 3.58
N LEU A 18 7.21 -0.27 2.31
CA LEU A 18 6.33 -0.75 1.25
C LEU A 18 5.88 -2.20 1.47
N CYS A 19 6.61 -3.02 2.26
CA CYS A 19 6.22 -4.40 2.54
C CYS A 19 4.85 -4.52 3.21
N PHE A 20 4.61 -3.76 4.29
CA PHE A 20 3.32 -3.76 5.00
C PHE A 20 2.17 -3.30 4.10
N VAL A 21 2.44 -2.27 3.31
CA VAL A 21 1.46 -1.67 2.41
C VAL A 21 1.13 -2.64 1.26
N ARG A 22 2.14 -3.30 0.69
CA ARG A 22 1.96 -4.36 -0.32
C ARG A 22 1.21 -5.57 0.22
N LYS A 23 1.45 -5.96 1.48
CA LYS A 23 0.72 -7.04 2.12
C LYS A 23 -0.78 -6.71 2.23
N ALA A 24 -1.13 -5.51 2.69
CA ALA A 24 -2.52 -5.08 2.76
C ALA A 24 -3.20 -5.05 1.37
N LEU A 25 -2.47 -4.67 0.32
CA LEU A 25 -2.96 -4.75 -1.05
C LEU A 25 -3.25 -6.20 -1.47
N ALA A 26 -2.32 -7.12 -1.20
CA ALA A 26 -2.49 -8.53 -1.54
C ALA A 26 -3.69 -9.15 -0.80
N GLU A 27 -3.86 -8.83 0.48
CA GLU A 27 -4.99 -9.30 1.30
C GLU A 27 -6.33 -8.78 0.75
N GLU A 28 -6.39 -7.51 0.32
CA GLU A 28 -7.61 -6.95 -0.27
C GLU A 28 -7.96 -7.60 -1.61
N ILE A 29 -6.95 -7.83 -2.47
CA ILE A 29 -7.13 -8.54 -3.74
C ILE A 29 -7.65 -9.95 -3.50
N GLN A 30 -6.99 -10.69 -2.60
CA GLN A 30 -7.37 -12.04 -2.25
C GLN A 30 -8.80 -12.07 -1.70
N LYS A 31 -9.11 -11.19 -0.75
CA LYS A 31 -10.44 -11.11 -0.14
C LYS A 31 -11.52 -10.92 -1.20
N GLN A 32 -11.43 -9.86 -2.02
CA GLN A 32 -12.49 -9.58 -2.98
C GLN A 32 -12.61 -10.66 -4.07
N HIS A 33 -11.49 -11.19 -4.57
CA HIS A 33 -11.52 -12.21 -5.62
C HIS A 33 -12.09 -13.53 -5.11
N TYR A 34 -11.59 -14.03 -3.97
CA TYR A 34 -11.99 -15.32 -3.43
C TYR A 34 -13.30 -15.26 -2.62
N GLU A 35 -13.81 -14.08 -2.26
CA GLU A 35 -15.21 -13.93 -1.86
C GLU A 35 -16.17 -14.19 -3.04
N LYS A 36 -15.77 -13.81 -4.26
CA LYS A 36 -16.56 -14.06 -5.48
C LYS A 36 -16.36 -15.48 -6.04
N PHE A 37 -15.13 -15.98 -5.98
CA PHE A 37 -14.74 -17.29 -6.48
C PHE A 37 -14.03 -18.08 -5.37
N PRO A 38 -14.75 -18.78 -4.48
CA PRO A 38 -14.15 -19.43 -3.31
C PRO A 38 -13.21 -20.61 -3.62
N TYR A 39 -13.23 -21.10 -4.86
CA TYR A 39 -12.48 -22.27 -5.30
C TYR A 39 -11.81 -21.98 -6.63
N TRP A 40 -10.65 -22.61 -6.85
CA TRP A 40 -9.96 -22.57 -8.12
C TRP A 40 -10.86 -23.10 -9.26
N PRO A 41 -10.72 -22.56 -10.49
CA PRO A 41 -11.45 -23.05 -11.64
C PRO A 41 -11.04 -24.48 -11.99
N THR A 42 -11.96 -25.20 -12.66
CA THR A 42 -11.66 -26.50 -13.26
C THR A 42 -10.83 -26.35 -14.55
N GLU A 43 -10.33 -27.45 -15.12
CA GLU A 43 -9.40 -27.42 -16.27
C GLU A 43 -9.95 -26.71 -17.51
N GLU A 44 -11.28 -26.67 -17.67
CA GLU A 44 -11.95 -26.03 -18.82
C GLU A 44 -12.42 -24.60 -18.50
N GLU A 45 -12.22 -24.12 -17.27
CA GLU A 45 -12.78 -22.87 -16.78
C GLU A 45 -11.72 -21.79 -16.57
N THR A 46 -12.16 -20.54 -16.64
CA THR A 46 -11.38 -19.36 -16.27
C THR A 46 -12.27 -18.46 -15.42
N GLN A 47 -11.72 -17.93 -14.35
CA GLN A 47 -12.43 -17.02 -13.44
C GLN A 47 -11.76 -15.66 -13.48
N GLU A 48 -12.54 -14.61 -13.75
CA GLU A 48 -12.04 -13.24 -13.86
C GLU A 48 -12.88 -12.27 -13.00
N SER A 49 -12.19 -11.33 -12.35
CA SER A 49 -12.85 -10.22 -11.67
C SER A 49 -12.02 -8.95 -11.71
N ASP A 50 -12.69 -7.82 -11.86
CA ASP A 50 -12.12 -6.51 -11.56
C ASP A 50 -12.26 -6.23 -10.06
N VAL A 51 -11.13 -6.14 -9.37
CA VAL A 51 -11.03 -5.80 -7.96
C VAL A 51 -10.86 -4.30 -7.81
N LYS A 52 -11.76 -3.66 -7.05
CA LYS A 52 -11.66 -2.25 -6.71
C LYS A 52 -10.72 -2.06 -5.54
N ILE A 53 -9.63 -1.32 -5.73
CA ILE A 53 -8.70 -1.00 -4.65
C ILE A 53 -9.03 0.37 -4.09
N LEU A 54 -9.51 0.41 -2.85
CA LEU A 54 -9.70 1.62 -2.06
C LEU A 54 -9.40 1.33 -0.59
N ILE A 55 -8.11 1.13 -0.30
CA ILE A 55 -7.63 0.80 1.04
C ILE A 55 -6.64 1.84 1.52
N ASN A 56 -6.61 2.07 2.82
CA ASN A 56 -5.72 3.02 3.46
C ASN A 56 -5.30 2.53 4.83
N GLY A 57 -4.27 3.15 5.38
CA GLY A 57 -3.81 2.82 6.72
C GLY A 57 -2.79 3.81 7.24
N VAL A 58 -2.49 3.62 8.52
CA VAL A 58 -1.46 4.37 9.24
C VAL A 58 -0.66 3.42 10.10
N TYR A 59 0.65 3.61 10.17
CA TYR A 59 1.49 2.89 11.11
C TYR A 59 2.70 3.73 11.54
N LYS A 60 3.25 3.41 12.72
CA LYS A 60 4.48 4.03 13.21
C LYS A 60 5.69 3.33 12.61
N SER A 61 6.70 4.11 12.23
CA SER A 61 8.01 3.62 11.84
C SER A 61 9.07 4.19 12.77
N GLY A 62 9.79 3.31 13.47
CA GLY A 62 10.68 3.72 14.54
C GLY A 62 9.95 4.52 15.62
N ASN A 63 10.67 5.41 16.29
CA ASN A 63 10.10 6.17 17.41
C ASN A 63 9.36 7.44 16.97
N ASN A 64 9.73 8.01 15.82
CA ASN A 64 9.38 9.40 15.48
C ASN A 64 8.67 9.57 14.15
N PHE A 65 8.47 8.50 13.37
CA PHE A 65 7.80 8.59 12.08
C PHE A 65 6.41 7.98 12.11
N TYR A 66 5.45 8.68 11.51
CA TYR A 66 4.15 8.13 11.15
C TYR A 66 4.05 8.08 9.64
N ILE A 67 3.64 6.92 9.13
CA ILE A 67 3.44 6.71 7.71
C ILE A 67 1.94 6.53 7.50
N ILE A 68 1.34 7.45 6.73
CA ILE A 68 -0.03 7.35 6.24
C ILE A 68 0.05 6.94 4.78
N TRP A 69 -0.78 5.99 4.38
CA TRP A 69 -0.77 5.47 3.02
C TRP A 69 -2.17 5.18 2.54
N ASN A 70 -2.34 5.22 1.22
CA ASN A 70 -3.55 4.74 0.56
C ASN A 70 -3.23 4.16 -0.81
N TYR A 71 -3.95 3.11 -1.18
CA TYR A 71 -4.04 2.63 -2.55
C TYR A 71 -5.39 3.01 -3.15
N ILE A 72 -5.36 3.48 -4.40
CA ILE A 72 -6.56 3.77 -5.17
C ILE A 72 -6.37 3.22 -6.59
N GLY A 73 -7.31 2.44 -7.08
CA GLY A 73 -7.32 2.00 -8.45
C GLY A 73 -8.08 0.70 -8.63
N TRP A 74 -7.69 -0.04 -9.68
CA TRP A 74 -8.31 -1.30 -10.04
C TRP A 74 -7.25 -2.30 -10.47
N ILE A 75 -7.50 -3.57 -10.17
CA ILE A 75 -6.71 -4.71 -10.64
C ILE A 75 -7.68 -5.75 -11.19
N LYS A 76 -7.43 -6.22 -12.40
CA LYS A 76 -8.05 -7.42 -12.93
C LYS A 76 -7.27 -8.64 -12.42
N VAL A 77 -7.99 -9.57 -11.82
CA VAL A 77 -7.48 -10.88 -11.39
C VAL A 77 -8.07 -11.93 -12.29
N LYS A 78 -7.23 -12.83 -12.79
CA LYS A 78 -7.62 -13.96 -13.62
C LYS A 78 -6.95 -15.23 -13.13
N ASP A 79 -7.77 -16.20 -12.76
CA ASP A 79 -7.37 -17.54 -12.35
C ASP A 79 -7.68 -18.53 -13.48
N TYR A 80 -6.71 -19.40 -13.79
CA TYR A 80 -6.82 -20.39 -14.87
C TYR A 80 -5.90 -21.60 -14.65
N VAL A 81 -6.27 -22.73 -15.26
CA VAL A 81 -5.44 -23.94 -15.28
C VAL A 81 -4.59 -23.94 -16.56
N SER A 82 -3.27 -24.09 -16.45
CA SER A 82 -2.38 -24.11 -17.63
C SER A 82 -2.03 -25.51 -18.11
N SER A 83 -2.17 -26.51 -17.24
CA SER A 83 -1.89 -27.93 -17.46
C SER A 83 -2.46 -28.74 -16.30
N GLU A 84 -2.54 -30.08 -16.45
CA GLU A 84 -2.93 -30.97 -15.35
C GLU A 84 -2.19 -30.60 -14.05
N ASN A 85 -2.95 -30.38 -12.98
CA ASN A 85 -2.47 -29.99 -11.64
C ASN A 85 -1.69 -28.66 -11.55
N LYS A 86 -1.81 -27.74 -12.51
CA LYS A 86 -1.14 -26.43 -12.46
C LYS A 86 -2.12 -25.26 -12.56
N TYR A 87 -2.36 -24.65 -11.41
CA TYR A 87 -3.17 -23.44 -11.25
C TYR A 87 -2.29 -22.19 -11.34
N ASN A 88 -2.76 -21.17 -12.05
CA ASN A 88 -2.07 -19.90 -12.19
C ASN A 88 -3.05 -18.75 -11.94
N ALA A 89 -2.52 -17.68 -11.38
CA ALA A 89 -3.19 -16.41 -11.24
C ALA A 89 -2.40 -15.35 -12.00
N SER A 90 -3.12 -14.49 -12.71
CA SER A 90 -2.55 -13.32 -13.40
C SER A 90 -3.22 -12.06 -12.89
N PHE A 91 -2.43 -11.00 -12.78
CA PHE A 91 -2.84 -9.72 -12.23
C PHE A 91 -2.50 -8.63 -13.23
N GLU A 92 -3.50 -7.91 -13.70
CA GLU A 92 -3.35 -6.80 -14.62
C GLU A 92 -3.91 -5.53 -14.01
N GLY A 93 -3.10 -4.48 -13.92
CA GLY A 93 -3.54 -3.21 -13.36
C GLY A 93 -2.38 -2.43 -12.77
N LYS A 94 -2.66 -1.17 -12.44
CA LYS A 94 -1.68 -0.27 -11.85
C LYS A 94 -2.37 0.65 -10.85
N PRO A 95 -2.74 0.14 -9.66
CA PRO A 95 -3.27 1.00 -8.62
C PRO A 95 -2.19 2.01 -8.19
N ASP A 96 -2.63 3.22 -7.92
CA ASP A 96 -1.77 4.28 -7.41
C ASP A 96 -1.61 4.13 -5.90
N ILE A 97 -0.36 4.19 -5.44
CA ILE A 97 -0.04 4.36 -4.02
C ILE A 97 0.29 5.81 -3.74
N LYS A 98 -0.34 6.39 -2.72
CA LYS A 98 0.11 7.65 -2.14
C LYS A 98 0.57 7.41 -0.71
N LEU A 99 1.68 8.04 -0.35
CA LEU A 99 2.38 7.88 0.90
C LEU A 99 2.70 9.27 1.46
N VAL A 100 2.40 9.47 2.73
CA VAL A 100 2.77 10.67 3.47
C VAL A 100 3.50 10.23 4.74
N ILE A 101 4.68 10.81 4.95
CA ILE A 101 5.55 10.47 6.08
C ILE A 101 5.69 11.72 6.94
N PHE A 102 5.30 11.60 8.21
CA PHE A 102 5.43 12.67 9.20
C PHE A 102 6.58 12.35 10.14
N ASN A 103 7.48 13.31 10.37
CA ASN A 103 8.42 13.27 11.48
C ASN A 103 7.83 14.07 12.65
N PHE A 104 7.43 13.37 13.70
CA PHE A 104 6.72 13.96 14.82
C PHE A 104 7.59 14.90 15.66
N GLU A 105 8.89 14.62 15.81
CA GLU A 105 9.82 15.53 16.50
C GLU A 105 9.94 16.86 15.79
N LYS A 106 10.06 16.83 14.45
CA LYS A 106 10.12 18.06 13.64
C LYS A 106 8.81 18.85 13.72
N LEU A 107 7.67 18.15 13.71
CA LEU A 107 6.37 18.80 13.86
C LEU A 107 6.20 19.46 15.24
N GLN A 108 6.61 18.78 16.33
CA GLN A 108 6.58 19.36 17.67
C GLN A 108 7.52 20.56 17.80
N ALA A 109 8.73 20.48 17.22
CA ALA A 109 9.67 21.59 17.23
C ALA A 109 9.09 22.84 16.56
N LEU A 110 8.42 22.67 15.42
CA LEU A 110 7.71 23.74 14.72
C LEU A 110 6.57 24.33 15.57
N GLU A 111 5.79 23.49 16.24
CA GLU A 111 4.71 23.95 17.12
C GLU A 111 5.25 24.79 18.29
N ILE A 112 6.34 24.34 18.93
CA ILE A 112 7.01 25.06 20.01
C ILE A 112 7.53 26.41 19.52
N GLN A 113 8.15 26.46 18.34
CA GLN A 113 8.64 27.70 17.73
C GLN A 113 7.50 28.67 17.42
N HIS A 114 6.40 28.18 16.86
CA HIS A 114 5.23 29.00 16.56
C HIS A 114 4.62 29.62 17.83
N LYS A 115 4.46 28.82 18.90
CA LYS A 115 3.98 29.32 20.21
C LYS A 115 4.90 30.38 20.81
N LYS A 116 6.23 30.24 20.64
CA LYS A 116 7.19 31.26 21.08
C LYS A 116 7.07 32.57 20.31
N ASN A 117 6.75 32.52 19.02
CA ASN A 117 6.57 33.71 18.19
C ASN A 117 5.26 34.45 18.50
N ILE A 118 4.17 33.73 18.78
CA ILE A 118 2.90 34.34 19.21
C ILE A 118 3.06 35.09 20.54
N LYS A 119 3.83 34.54 21.48
CA LYS A 119 4.07 35.18 22.79
C LYS A 119 5.00 36.41 22.75
N LYS A 120 5.62 36.69 21.61
CA LYS A 120 6.52 37.85 21.42
C LYS A 120 5.84 39.03 20.72
N CYS A 121 4.60 38.86 20.25
CA CYS A 121 3.74 39.95 19.80
C CYS A 121 2.82 40.37 20.95
#